data_AF-A0A3D3WH07-F1
#
_entry.id   AF-A0A3D3WH07-F1
#
_cell.length_a   1.000
_cell.length_b   1.000
_cell.length_c   1.000
_cell.angle_alpha   90.00
_cell.angle_beta   90.00
_cell.angle_gamma   90.00
#
_symmetry.space_group_name_H-M   'P 1'
#
loop_
_entity.id
_entity.type
_entity.pdbx_description
1 polymer ?
#
loop_
_entity_poly.entity_id
_entity_poly.type
_entity_poly.pdbx_seq_one_letter_code
_entity_poly.pdbx_strand_id
1 'polypeptide(L)' 'MTSPEDFGFGTQIRKSPYFDATVKWGAAGFSVYNHMYIPRDFGDPEQNFW' A
#
# COMPACT_ATOMS: atom_id res chain seq x y z
N MET A 1 -15.61 18.21 10.23
CA MET A 1 -14.14 18.07 10.14
C MET A 1 -13.88 16.78 9.40
N THR A 2 -13.64 16.85 8.10
CA THR A 2 -13.38 15.68 7.27
C THR A 2 -11.89 15.37 7.39
N SER A 3 -11.55 14.40 8.24
CA SER A 3 -10.17 13.92 8.43
C SER A 3 -9.67 13.25 7.15
N PRO A 4 -8.36 13.30 6.87
CA PRO A 4 -7.82 12.92 5.58
C PRO A 4 -7.98 11.41 5.36
N GLU A 5 -8.74 11.08 4.32
CA GLU A 5 -8.57 9.87 3.52
C GLU A 5 -8.43 8.57 4.33
N ASP A 6 -9.54 8.17 4.95
CA ASP A 6 -9.73 6.77 5.34
C ASP A 6 -9.66 5.96 4.05
N PHE A 7 -8.46 5.46 3.70
CA PHE A 7 -8.24 4.55 2.59
C PHE A 7 -9.14 3.34 2.86
N GLY A 8 -10.32 3.35 2.25
CA GLY A 8 -11.33 2.32 2.38
C GLY A 8 -10.80 1.04 1.73
N PHE A 9 -9.96 0.31 2.45
CA PHE A 9 -9.51 -1.00 2.06
C PHE A 9 -10.75 -1.89 2.09
N GLY A 10 -11.30 -2.18 0.91
CA GLY A 10 -12.52 -2.98 0.79
C GLY A 10 -12.33 -4.30 1.56
N THR A 11 -13.32 -4.68 2.36
CA THR A 11 -13.33 -5.91 3.17
C THR A 11 -13.09 -7.20 2.36
N GLN A 12 -13.13 -7.11 1.03
CA GLN A 12 -12.84 -8.18 0.07
C GLN A 12 -11.36 -8.28 -0.33
N ILE A 13 -10.50 -7.33 0.06
CA ILE A 13 -9.08 -7.33 -0.24
C ILE A 13 -8.28 -7.55 1.05
N ARG A 14 -7.43 -8.57 1.03
CA ARG A 14 -6.63 -9.00 2.18
C ARG A 14 -5.40 -8.11 2.33
N LYS A 15 -4.98 -7.92 3.58
CA LYS A 15 -3.65 -7.37 3.91
C LYS A 15 -2.68 -8.54 4.13
N SER A 16 -1.46 -8.41 3.64
CA SER A 16 -0.41 -9.38 3.95
C SER A 16 0.08 -9.19 5.40
N PRO A 17 0.74 -10.19 6.01
CA PRO A 17 1.36 -10.03 7.33
C PRO A 17 2.40 -8.89 7.40
N TYR A 18 2.89 -8.42 6.25
CA TYR A 18 3.89 -7.37 6.14
C TYR A 18 3.30 -6.02 5.73
N PHE A 19 1.97 -5.91 5.62
CA PHE A 19 1.32 -4.70 5.13
C PHE A 19 1.72 -3.46 5.94
N ASP A 20 1.56 -3.49 7.27
CA ASP A 20 1.93 -2.36 8.12
C ASP A 20 3.42 -2.04 8.10
N ALA A 21 4.28 -3.05 7.89
CA ALA A 21 5.71 -2.85 7.73
C ALA A 21 6.02 -2.08 6.43
N THR A 22 5.33 -2.41 5.33
CA THR A 22 5.51 -1.71 4.05
C THR A 22 5.04 -0.26 4.12
N VAL A 23 3.93 -0.01 4.83
CA VAL A 23 3.44 1.37 5.09
C VAL A 23 4.46 2.14 5.93
N LYS A 24 4.96 1.55 7.02
CA LYS A 24 5.97 2.18 7.88
C LYS A 24 7.27 2.49 7.13
N TRP A 25 7.63 1.65 6.18
CA TRP A 25 8.84 1.83 5.36
C TRP A 25 8.67 2.89 4.25
N GLY A 26 7.45 3.37 4.02
CA GLY A 26 7.20 4.47 3.07
C GLY A 26 6.53 4.05 1.78
N ALA A 27 5.81 2.92 1.75
CA ALA A 27 5.00 2.55 0.59
C ALA A 27 3.95 3.65 0.33
N ALA A 28 4.07 4.34 -0.81
CA ALA A 28 3.18 5.41 -1.23
C ALA A 28 2.09 4.91 -2.19
N GLY A 29 2.27 3.73 -2.80
CA GLY A 29 1.30 3.15 -3.73
C GLY A 29 1.14 1.65 -3.57
N PHE A 30 -0.11 1.18 -3.66
CA PHE A 30 -0.46 -0.25 -3.62
C PHE A 30 -1.28 -0.64 -4.85
N SER A 31 -1.04 -1.85 -5.34
CA SER A 31 -1.93 -2.53 -6.30
C SER A 31 -2.63 -3.70 -5.63
N VAL A 32 -3.69 -4.17 -6.27
CA VAL A 32 -4.40 -5.39 -5.85
C VAL A 32 -3.98 -6.55 -6.76
N TYR A 33 -3.50 -7.63 -6.15
CA TYR A 33 -3.23 -8.90 -6.84
C TYR A 33 -3.75 -10.07 -6.03
N ASN A 34 -4.50 -10.97 -6.67
CA ASN A 34 -5.14 -12.12 -6.00
C ASN A 34 -5.86 -11.73 -4.68
N HIS A 35 -6.65 -10.66 -4.73
CA HIS A 35 -7.36 -10.11 -3.56
C HIS A 35 -6.42 -9.78 -2.38
N MET A 36 -5.24 -9.24 -2.65
CA MET A 36 -4.30 -8.80 -1.62
C MET A 36 -3.59 -7.51 -2.05
N TYR A 37 -3.33 -6.62 -1.09
CA TYR A 37 -2.51 -5.43 -1.31
C TYR A 37 -1.04 -5.80 -1.47
N ILE A 38 -0.46 -5.35 -2.58
CA ILE A 38 0.98 -5.45 -2.86
C ILE A 38 1.54 -4.03 -3.06
N PRO A 39 2.62 -3.66 -2.35
CA PRO A 39 3.25 -2.35 -2.52
C PRO A 39 3.89 -2.27 -3.92
N ARG A 40 3.76 -1.12 -4.56
CA ARG A 40 4.26 -0.85 -5.92
C ARG A 40 5.16 0.36 -6.00
N ASP A 41 5.00 1.28 -5.06
CA ASP A 41 5.73 2.52 -5.06
C ASP A 41 6.16 2.85 -3.63
N PHE A 42 7.42 3.23 -3.48
CA PHE A 42 8.03 3.68 -2.22
C PHE A 42 8.58 5.12 -2.33
N GLY A 43 8.00 5.92 -3.23
CA GLY A 43 8.37 7.32 -3.44
C GLY A 43 9.07 7.56 -4.78
N ASP A 44 10.34 7.19 -4.89
CA ASP A 44 11.14 7.50 -6.09
C ASP A 44 11.17 6.33 -7.08
N PRO A 45 10.60 6.45 -8.28
CA PRO A 45 10.49 5.35 -9.24
C PRO A 45 11.85 4.92 -9.83
N GLU A 46 12.87 5.78 -9.85
CA GLU A 46 14.22 5.38 -10.28
C GLU A 46 14.90 4.53 -9.21
N GLN A 47 14.80 4.90 -7.93
CA GLN A 47 15.29 4.07 -6.82
C GLN A 47 14.53 2.74 -6.68
N ASN A 48 13.28 2.67 -7.13
CA ASN A 48 12.52 1.41 -7.14
C ASN A 48 12.94 0.45 -8.28
N PHE A 49 13.64 0.95 -9.30
CA PHE A 49 14.01 0.16 -10.49
C PHE A 49 15.44 -0.38 -10.44
N TRP A 50 16.34 0.28 -9.70
CA TRP A 50 17.74 -0.13 -9.48
C TRP A 50 17.91 -0.88 -8.15
#